data_AF-A0A427L2B9-F1
#
_entry.id   AF-A0A427L2B9-F1
#
_cell.length_a   1.000
_cell.length_b   1.000
_cell.length_c   1.000
_cell.angle_alpha   90.00
_cell.angle_beta   90.00
_cell.angle_gamma   90.00
#
_symmetry.space_group_name_H-M   'P 1'
#
loop_
_entity.id
_entity.type
_entity.pdbx_description
1 polymer ?
#
loop_
_entity_poly.entity_id
_entity_poly.type
_entity_poly.pdbx_seq_one_letter_code
_entity_poly.pdbx_strand_id
1 'polypeptide(L)'
;MTEEPPLYHEDVAGYRQPMVTSIGIIMGFLLAFMANWAVSEEEGRVLQDAADWLVAVTILISISLMVVTLARLLDNRVREDVGRRYHTTYRLYIASMTVGLAGLIAALII
;
A
#
# COMPACT_ATOMS: atom_id res chain seq x y z
N MET A 1 6.68 -21.81 -37.86
CA MET A 1 5.81 -20.94 -37.07
C MET A 1 6.68 -20.36 -35.97
N THR A 2 7.17 -19.14 -36.16
CA THR A 2 7.77 -18.36 -35.08
C THR A 2 6.60 -17.88 -34.24
N GLU A 3 6.36 -18.53 -33.10
CA GLU A 3 5.41 -18.01 -32.12
C GLU A 3 5.96 -16.67 -31.63
N GLU A 4 5.32 -15.59 -32.06
CA GLU A 4 5.57 -14.29 -31.45
C GLU A 4 5.27 -14.46 -29.95
N PRO A 5 6.18 -14.03 -29.05
CA PRO A 5 5.95 -14.18 -27.62
C PRO A 5 4.61 -13.53 -27.29
N PRO A 6 3.77 -14.20 -26.48
CA PRO A 6 2.44 -13.70 -26.18
C PRO A 6 2.56 -12.24 -25.73
N LEU A 7 1.80 -11.37 -26.37
CA LEU A 7 1.65 -9.98 -25.95
C LEU A 7 1.34 -10.00 -24.45
N TYR A 8 2.19 -9.36 -23.65
CA TYR A 8 2.19 -9.25 -22.17
C TYR A 8 0.81 -9.07 -21.47
N HIS A 9 -0.26 -8.82 -22.22
CA HIS A 9 -1.62 -8.58 -21.77
C HIS A 9 -2.25 -9.74 -21.00
N GLU A 10 -2.00 -11.01 -21.35
CA GLU A 10 -2.63 -12.15 -20.66
C GLU A 10 -1.95 -12.50 -19.33
N ASP A 11 -0.61 -12.42 -19.25
CA ASP A 11 0.15 -12.81 -18.05
C ASP A 11 -0.05 -11.86 -16.86
N VAL A 12 -0.30 -10.57 -17.10
CA VAL A 12 -0.37 -9.56 -16.02
C VAL A 12 -1.60 -9.76 -15.11
N ALA A 13 -2.65 -10.39 -15.61
CA ALA A 13 -3.88 -10.62 -14.83
C ALA A 13 -3.63 -11.50 -13.60
N GLY A 14 -2.80 -12.54 -13.73
CA GLY A 14 -2.49 -13.48 -12.64
C GLY A 14 -1.74 -12.83 -11.46
N TYR A 15 -0.93 -11.80 -11.72
CA TYR A 15 -0.15 -11.12 -10.68
C TYR A 15 -0.97 -10.13 -9.84
N ARG A 16 -2.18 -9.75 -10.29
CA ARG A 16 -3.01 -8.78 -9.57
C ARG A 16 -3.57 -9.33 -8.26
N GLN A 17 -4.02 -10.58 -8.26
CA GLN A 17 -4.69 -11.18 -7.12
C GLN A 17 -3.79 -11.26 -5.87
N PRO A 18 -2.54 -11.74 -5.96
CA PRO A 18 -1.62 -11.72 -4.82
C PRO A 18 -1.40 -10.30 -4.25
N MET A 19 -1.31 -9.27 -5.11
CA MET A 19 -1.16 -7.89 -4.66
C MET A 19 -2.40 -7.35 -3.95
N VAL A 20 -3.61 -7.67 -4.44
CA VAL A 20 -4.86 -7.27 -3.77
C VAL A 20 -4.97 -7.92 -2.41
N THR A 21 -4.66 -9.22 -2.31
CA THR A 21 -4.69 -9.96 -1.05
C THR A 21 -3.69 -9.40 -0.04
N SER A 22 -2.44 -9.15 -0.44
CA SER A 22 -1.42 -8.61 0.46
C SER A 22 -1.76 -7.20 0.95
N ILE A 23 -2.26 -6.32 0.07
CA ILE A 23 -2.76 -4.99 0.44
C ILE A 23 -3.86 -5.10 1.49
N GLY A 24 -4.85 -5.98 1.29
CA GLY A 24 -5.95 -6.15 2.24
C GLY A 24 -5.46 -6.54 3.64
N ILE A 25 -4.55 -7.51 3.73
CA ILE A 25 -3.99 -7.97 5.00
C ILE A 25 -3.18 -6.85 5.69
N ILE A 26 -2.24 -6.24 4.97
CA ILE A 26 -1.31 -5.26 5.56
C ILE A 26 -2.04 -3.97 5.94
N MET A 27 -2.96 -3.49 5.09
CA MET A 27 -3.79 -2.34 5.43
C MET A 27 -4.68 -2.63 6.64
N GLY A 28 -5.23 -3.84 6.76
CA GLY A 28 -5.97 -4.27 7.95
C GLY A 28 -5.12 -4.19 9.22
N PHE A 29 -3.88 -4.68 9.18
CA PHE A 29 -2.96 -4.58 10.32
C PHE A 29 -2.58 -3.12 10.65
N LEU A 30 -2.32 -2.28 9.64
CA LEU A 30 -2.00 -0.86 9.87
C LEU A 30 -3.18 -0.11 10.50
N LEU A 31 -4.41 -0.36 10.04
CA LEU A 31 -5.62 0.24 10.61
C LEU A 31 -5.85 -0.23 12.05
N ALA A 32 -5.67 -1.53 12.32
CA ALA A 32 -5.77 -2.08 13.67
C ALA A 32 -4.70 -1.49 14.61
N PHE A 33 -3.47 -1.33 14.13
CA PHE A 33 -2.40 -0.65 14.86
C PHE A 33 -2.79 0.78 15.22
N MET A 34 -3.25 1.58 14.25
CA MET A 34 -3.67 2.96 14.52
C MET A 34 -4.84 3.03 15.49
N ALA A 35 -5.82 2.14 15.37
CA ALA A 35 -6.99 2.11 16.25
C ALA A 35 -6.58 1.80 17.70
N ASN A 36 -5.73 0.79 17.89
CA ASN A 36 -5.21 0.45 19.22
C ASN A 36 -4.39 1.59 19.79
N TRP A 37 -3.48 2.15 18.99
CA TRP A 37 -2.62 3.26 19.39
C TRP A 37 -3.43 4.50 19.81
N ALA A 38 -4.51 4.81 19.09
CA ALA A 38 -5.39 5.94 19.41
C ALA A 38 -6.22 5.76 20.70
N VAL A 39 -6.43 4.51 21.15
CA VAL A 39 -7.23 4.21 22.36
C VAL A 39 -6.33 3.99 23.59
N SER A 40 -5.06 3.63 23.41
CA SER A 40 -4.13 3.37 24.51
C SER A 40 -3.73 4.60 25.34
N GLU A 41 -4.01 5.82 24.90
CA GLU A 41 -3.79 7.03 25.72
C GLU A 41 -5.04 7.38 26.53
N GLU A 42 -5.13 6.88 27.76
CA GLU A 42 -6.32 7.04 28.60
C GLU A 42 -6.59 8.48 29.11
N GLU A 43 -5.64 9.43 29.05
CA GLU A 43 -5.89 10.81 29.55
C GLU A 43 -5.17 11.95 28.77
N GLY A 44 -4.61 11.68 27.58
CA GLY A 44 -3.78 12.61 26.82
C GLY A 44 -4.22 12.86 25.37
N ARG A 45 -3.65 13.88 24.72
CA ARG A 45 -3.73 14.02 23.25
C ARG A 45 -2.83 12.95 22.63
N VAL A 46 -3.36 11.99 21.86
CA VAL A 46 -2.60 10.93 21.13
C VAL A 46 -1.37 11.44 20.35
N LEU A 47 -1.36 12.72 20.00
CA LEU A 47 -0.26 13.39 19.31
C LEU A 47 0.36 14.41 20.27
N GLN A 48 1.29 13.96 21.10
CA GLN A 48 1.96 14.80 22.10
C GLN A 48 3.23 15.41 21.51
N ASP A 49 4.00 14.58 20.80
CA ASP A 49 5.28 14.97 20.24
C ASP A 49 5.29 14.99 18.71
N ALA A 50 6.28 15.68 18.15
CA ALA A 50 6.51 15.73 16.71
C ALA A 50 6.75 14.32 16.11
N ALA A 51 7.23 13.39 16.94
CA ALA A 51 7.40 11.98 16.61
C ALA A 51 6.07 11.25 16.37
N ASP A 52 5.09 11.42 17.25
CA ASP A 52 3.75 10.83 17.11
C ASP A 52 3.11 11.31 15.81
N TRP A 53 3.21 12.62 15.54
CA TRP A 53 2.75 13.20 14.30
C TRP A 53 3.45 12.59 13.08
N LEU A 54 4.77 12.41 13.14
CA LEU A 54 5.54 11.80 12.05
C LEU A 54 5.07 10.37 11.78
N VAL A 55 4.88 9.55 12.82
CA VAL A 55 4.39 8.17 12.71
C VAL A 55 2.98 8.16 12.11
N ALA A 56 2.07 8.96 12.66
CA ALA A 56 0.68 9.05 12.20
C ALA A 56 0.60 9.44 10.73
N VAL A 57 1.30 10.51 10.33
CA VAL A 57 1.33 10.96 8.93
C VAL A 57 1.94 9.90 8.02
N THR A 58 3.01 9.24 8.45
CA THR A 58 3.67 8.20 7.63
C THR A 58 2.74 7.02 7.38
N ILE A 59 2.03 6.54 8.41
CA ILE A 59 1.07 5.44 8.28
C ILE A 59 -0.12 5.86 7.41
N LEU A 60 -0.64 7.08 7.59
CA LEU A 60 -1.74 7.60 6.76
C LEU A 60 -1.33 7.74 5.28
N ILE A 61 -0.12 8.20 4.99
CA ILE A 61 0.43 8.25 3.63
C ILE A 61 0.52 6.83 3.05
N SER A 62 1.04 5.87 3.82
CA SER A 62 1.12 4.46 3.42
C SER A 62 -0.26 3.90 3.05
N ILE A 63 -1.26 4.06 3.92
CA ILE A 63 -2.63 3.59 3.68
C ILE A 63 -3.21 4.26 2.43
N SER A 64 -3.00 5.57 2.25
CA SER A 64 -3.49 6.31 1.08
C SER A 64 -2.87 5.76 -0.23
N LEU A 65 -1.57 5.48 -0.23
CA LEU A 65 -0.87 4.86 -1.35
C LEU A 65 -1.39 3.44 -1.64
N MET A 66 -1.69 2.65 -0.60
CA MET A 66 -2.30 1.33 -0.74
C MET A 66 -3.69 1.41 -1.37
N VAL A 67 -4.54 2.35 -0.94
CA VAL A 67 -5.87 2.59 -1.53
C VAL A 67 -5.75 3.00 -2.99
N VAL A 68 -4.82 3.91 -3.33
CA VAL A 68 -4.56 4.29 -4.74
C VAL A 68 -4.10 3.09 -5.55
N THR A 69 -3.21 2.26 -5.02
CA THR A 69 -2.73 1.04 -5.67
C THR A 69 -3.87 0.06 -5.92
N LEU A 70 -4.74 -0.14 -4.92
CA LEU A 70 -5.91 -1.00 -5.02
C LEU A 70 -6.89 -0.50 -6.09
N ALA A 71 -7.20 0.80 -6.11
CA ALA A 71 -8.05 1.41 -7.14
C ALA A 71 -7.46 1.20 -8.54
N ARG A 72 -6.13 1.26 -8.70
CA ARG A 72 -5.46 0.98 -9.97
C ARG A 72 -5.49 -0.50 -10.37
N LEU A 73 -5.50 -1.42 -9.40
CA LEU A 73 -5.57 -2.87 -9.64
C LEU A 73 -6.98 -3.33 -10.01
N LEU A 74 -8.02 -2.76 -9.37
CA LEU A 74 -9.43 -3.03 -9.64
C LEU A 74 -9.93 -2.36 -10.93
N ASP A 75 -9.21 -1.37 -11.45
CA ASP A 75 -9.50 -0.77 -12.75
C ASP A 75 -9.24 -1.80 -13.88
N ASN A 76 -10.35 -2.39 -14.36
CA ASN A 76 -10.36 -3.40 -15.42
C ASN A 76 -10.60 -2.81 -16.83
N ARG A 77 -10.49 -1.49 -16.99
CA ARG A 77 -10.63 -0.87 -18.31
C ARG A 77 -9.49 -1.33 -19.23
N VAL A 78 -9.85 -1.85 -20.41
CA VAL A 78 -8.90 -2.16 -21.48
C VAL A 78 -8.29 -0.84 -21.96
N ARG A 79 -6.96 -0.74 -21.93
CA ARG A 79 -6.20 0.45 -22.33
C ARG A 79 -5.01 0.02 -23.16
N GLU A 80 -4.61 0.88 -24.08
CA GLU A 80 -3.28 0.84 -24.69
C GLU A 80 -2.22 1.05 -23.57
N ASP A 81 -1.06 0.40 -23.67
CA ASP A 81 0.05 0.44 -22.68
C ASP A 81 -0.20 -0.18 -21.29
N VAL A 82 -0.80 -1.37 -21.23
CA VAL A 82 -1.00 -2.14 -19.98
C VAL A 82 0.30 -2.34 -19.19
N GLY A 83 1.43 -2.58 -19.86
CA GLY A 83 2.73 -2.78 -19.22
C GLY A 83 3.23 -1.57 -18.44
N ARG A 84 3.18 -0.36 -19.02
CA ARG A 84 3.62 0.88 -18.34
C ARG A 84 2.74 1.19 -17.14
N ARG A 85 1.43 0.94 -17.25
CA ARG A 85 0.51 1.12 -16.14
C ARG A 85 0.80 0.11 -15.02
N TYR A 86 1.06 -1.15 -15.36
CA TYR A 86 1.43 -2.19 -14.39
C TYR A 86 2.71 -1.81 -13.63
N HIS A 87 3.80 -1.43 -14.31
CA HIS A 87 5.03 -0.99 -13.66
C HIS A 87 4.81 0.18 -12.70
N THR A 88 3.98 1.15 -13.08
CA THR A 88 3.64 2.28 -12.21
C THR A 88 2.85 1.81 -10.98
N THR A 89 1.88 0.92 -11.16
CA THR A 89 1.10 0.33 -10.06
C THR A 89 2.00 -0.48 -9.13
N TYR A 90 2.92 -1.27 -9.68
CA TYR A 90 3.89 -2.05 -8.90
C TYR A 90 4.84 -1.14 -8.09
N ARG A 91 5.32 -0.04 -8.67
CA ARG A 91 6.14 0.93 -7.92
C ARG A 91 5.35 1.60 -6.78
N LEU A 92 4.09 1.95 -7.01
CA LEU A 92 3.21 2.47 -5.96
C LEU A 92 2.97 1.44 -4.86
N TYR A 93 2.75 0.17 -5.25
CA TYR A 93 2.61 -0.96 -4.33
C TYR A 93 3.83 -1.08 -3.41
N ILE A 94 5.04 -1.21 -3.98
CA ILE A 94 6.27 -1.33 -3.20
C ILE A 94 6.50 -0.09 -2.33
N ALA A 95 6.33 1.12 -2.89
CA ALA A 95 6.47 2.35 -2.13
C ALA A 95 5.53 2.40 -0.92
N SER A 96 4.27 1.96 -1.09
CA SER A 96 3.29 1.91 -0.01
C SER A 96 3.74 0.98 1.12
N MET A 97 4.22 -0.23 0.80
CA MET A 97 4.75 -1.16 1.81
C MET A 97 5.96 -0.59 2.53
N THR A 98 6.92 -0.01 1.80
CA THR A 98 8.14 0.54 2.39
C THR A 98 7.85 1.71 3.30
N VAL A 99 6.95 2.61 2.92
CA VAL A 99 6.52 3.75 3.76
C VAL A 99 5.83 3.24 5.02
N GLY A 100 4.91 2.28 4.92
CA GLY A 100 4.22 1.71 6.08
C GLY A 100 5.19 1.04 7.06
N LEU A 101 6.11 0.21 6.54
CA LEU A 101 7.17 -0.42 7.33
C LEU A 101 8.07 0.61 8.01
N ALA A 102 8.50 1.65 7.30
CA ALA A 102 9.31 2.72 7.87
C ALA A 102 8.58 3.45 9.00
N GLY A 103 7.27 3.72 8.84
CA GLY A 103 6.44 4.31 9.88
C GLY A 103 6.35 3.46 11.14
N LEU A 104 6.17 2.14 10.99
CA LEU A 104 6.16 1.20 12.12
C LEU A 104 7.53 1.11 12.80
N ILE A 105 8.63 1.07 12.04
CA ILE A 105 9.98 1.04 12.61
C ILE A 105 10.25 2.33 13.40
N ALA A 106 9.86 3.48 12.85
CA ALA A 106 9.99 4.76 13.56
C ALA A 106 9.21 4.73 14.89
N ALA A 107 7.99 4.18 14.89
CA ALA A 107 7.17 4.03 16.09
C ALA A 107 7.76 3.10 17.16
N LEU A 108 8.70 2.21 16.80
CA LEU A 108 9.36 1.31 17.76
C LEU A 108 10.61 1.92 18.39
N ILE A 109 11.22 2.92 17.74
CA ILE A 109 12.48 3.52 18.17
C ILE A 109 12.23 4.75 19.05
N ILE A 110 11.09 5.40 18.87
CA ILE A 110 10.68 6.62 19.56
C ILE A 110 9.78 6.23 20.73
#